data_AF-A0A420M8A7-F1
#
_entry.id   AF-A0A420M8A7-F1
#
_cell.length_a   1.000
_cell.length_b   1.000
_cell.length_c   1.000
_cell.angle_alpha   90.00
_cell.angle_beta   90.00
_cell.angle_gamma   90.00
#
_symmetry.space_group_name_H-M   'P 1'
#
loop_
_entity.id
_entity.type
_entity.pdbx_description
1 polymer ?
#
loop_
_entity_poly.entity_id
_entity_poly.type
_entity_poly.pdbx_seq_one_letter_code
_entity_poly.pdbx_strand_id
1 'polypeptide(L)'
;MLPPAVYHVFMDNLFSSSDLFLSLRQHGHGATGTARANCGIYKDLAVSKNKDKLGKSGYEFNEIRVIPTADNQVNQIAWKDNALVLFMSTVFKRNERIEFAAEYNNEMNHVDRGDQLRSYHSYDHPVRRGAWQALTWHFLLEVILVNSYVLQLHGQPSWKRYTSQVEWRERLYNDIFKAFHHDSQSRQRCERQQKEAKAAAAIMEGMRQVRCNDL
;
A
#
# COMPACT_ATOMS: atom_id res chain seq x y z
N MET A 1 -21.81 -6.63 26.77
CA MET A 1 -20.80 -7.30 25.93
C MET A 1 -20.62 -6.49 24.66
N LEU A 2 -19.39 -6.38 24.13
CA LEU A 2 -19.18 -5.76 22.82
C LEU A 2 -19.73 -6.71 21.74
N PRO A 3 -20.41 -6.21 20.70
CA PRO A 3 -20.76 -7.03 19.54
C PRO A 3 -19.48 -7.53 18.84
N PRO A 4 -19.49 -8.72 18.20
CA PRO A 4 -18.39 -9.16 17.36
C PRO A 4 -18.13 -8.12 16.26
N ALA A 5 -16.91 -7.60 16.19
CA ALA A 5 -16.55 -6.61 15.17
C ALA A 5 -16.42 -7.30 13.80
N VAL A 6 -17.06 -6.73 12.77
CA VAL A 6 -16.95 -7.23 11.38
C VAL A 6 -15.55 -7.00 10.84
N TYR A 7 -14.98 -5.82 11.15
CA TYR A 7 -13.62 -5.42 10.82
C TYR A 7 -13.03 -4.63 11.98
N HIS A 8 -11.71 -4.66 12.11
CA HIS A 8 -10.97 -3.79 13.02
C HIS A 8 -10.09 -2.85 12.18
N VAL A 9 -10.39 -1.55 12.25
CA VAL A 9 -9.70 -0.52 11.49
C VAL A 9 -8.65 0.16 12.38
N PHE A 10 -7.43 0.26 11.87
CA PHE A 10 -6.33 0.99 12.50
C PHE A 10 -6.11 2.31 11.76
N MET A 11 -6.12 3.43 12.47
CA MET A 11 -6.07 4.76 11.87
C MET A 11 -4.99 5.66 12.45
N ASP A 12 -4.38 6.45 11.58
CA ASP A 12 -3.47 7.51 12.00
C ASP A 12 -4.25 8.71 12.54
N ASN A 13 -3.56 9.52 13.34
CA ASN A 13 -4.02 10.73 14.00
C ASN A 13 -4.69 11.76 13.08
N LEU A 14 -4.44 11.70 11.76
CA LEU A 14 -5.06 12.60 10.78
C LEU A 14 -6.57 12.30 10.62
N PHE A 15 -6.96 11.04 10.75
CA PHE A 15 -8.34 10.58 10.51
C PHE A 15 -9.13 10.39 11.81
N SER A 16 -8.44 10.36 12.95
CA SER A 16 -9.06 10.06 14.24
C SER A 16 -9.91 11.21 14.79
N SER A 17 -11.20 10.94 15.02
CA SER A 17 -12.13 11.79 15.79
C SER A 17 -13.08 10.94 16.63
N SER A 18 -13.60 11.47 17.74
CA SER A 18 -14.54 10.74 18.60
C SER A 18 -15.81 10.35 17.83
N ASP A 19 -16.32 11.22 16.97
CA ASP A 19 -17.56 10.99 16.20
C ASP A 19 -17.38 9.87 15.17
N LEU A 20 -16.22 9.81 14.51
CA LEU A 20 -15.92 8.73 13.56
C LEU A 20 -15.84 7.38 14.28
N PHE A 21 -15.16 7.32 15.42
CA PHE A 21 -15.05 6.09 16.21
C PHE A 21 -16.41 5.62 16.70
N LEU A 22 -17.24 6.54 17.20
CA LEU A 22 -18.61 6.25 17.58
C LEU A 22 -19.42 5.68 16.40
N SER A 23 -19.35 6.33 15.24
CA SER A 23 -20.02 5.86 14.02
C SER A 23 -19.56 4.47 13.60
N LEU A 24 -18.25 4.20 13.57
CA LEU A 24 -17.71 2.88 13.25
C LEU A 24 -18.26 1.80 14.18
N ARG A 25 -18.31 2.08 15.49
CA ARG A 25 -18.87 1.15 16.47
C ARG A 25 -20.35 0.90 16.26
N GLN A 26 -21.13 1.94 15.98
CA GLN A 26 -22.57 1.82 15.69
C GLN A 26 -22.84 0.96 14.44
N HIS A 27 -21.92 0.98 13.47
CA HIS A 27 -21.96 0.12 12.28
C HIS A 27 -21.34 -1.28 12.49
N GLY A 28 -20.93 -1.62 13.72
CA GLY A 28 -20.38 -2.94 14.05
C GLY A 28 -18.89 -3.12 13.69
N HIS A 29 -18.14 -2.02 13.52
CA HIS A 29 -16.71 -2.04 13.28
C HIS A 29 -15.90 -1.64 14.51
N GLY A 30 -14.82 -2.38 14.77
CA GLY A 30 -13.79 -2.02 15.71
C GLY A 30 -12.88 -0.96 15.12
N ALA A 31 -12.41 -0.02 15.94
CA ALA A 31 -11.50 1.02 15.52
C ALA A 31 -10.49 1.31 16.63
N THR A 32 -9.22 1.41 16.27
CA THR A 32 -8.13 1.87 17.14
C THR A 32 -7.30 2.89 16.40
N GLY A 33 -6.95 4.00 17.03
CA GLY A 33 -6.14 5.01 16.38
C GLY A 33 -5.41 5.91 17.36
N THR A 34 -4.29 6.48 16.92
CA THR A 34 -3.69 7.60 17.65
C THR A 34 -4.57 8.84 17.49
N ALA A 35 -4.54 9.72 18.49
CA ALA A 35 -5.43 10.88 18.58
C ALA A 35 -4.62 12.16 18.77
N ARG A 36 -5.07 13.26 18.16
CA ARG A 36 -4.52 14.60 18.41
C ARG A 36 -5.22 15.24 19.61
N ALA A 37 -4.54 16.15 20.30
CA ALA A 37 -5.16 16.89 21.42
C ALA A 37 -6.38 17.73 21.00
N ASN A 38 -6.50 18.07 19.70
CA ASN A 38 -7.58 18.88 19.14
C ASN A 38 -8.68 18.06 18.42
N CYS A 39 -8.69 16.72 18.53
CA CYS A 39 -9.65 15.86 17.82
C CYS A 39 -10.97 15.58 18.58
N GLY A 40 -11.31 16.43 19.55
CA GLY A 40 -12.49 16.24 20.40
C GLY A 40 -12.28 15.26 21.56
N ILE A 41 -11.02 14.98 21.93
CA ILE A 41 -10.68 14.16 23.09
C ILE A 41 -10.96 14.89 24.41
N TYR A 42 -11.11 14.13 25.49
CA TYR A 42 -11.39 14.61 26.84
C TYR A 42 -10.37 15.67 27.25
N LYS A 43 -10.89 16.80 27.76
CA LYS A 43 -10.11 18.03 27.95
C LYS A 43 -8.88 17.82 28.82
N ASP A 44 -8.99 17.03 29.88
CA ASP A 44 -7.85 16.79 30.79
C ASP A 44 -6.73 16.00 30.11
N LEU A 45 -7.06 15.07 29.21
CA LEU A 45 -6.06 14.33 28.43
C LEU A 45 -5.36 15.26 27.44
N ALA A 46 -6.12 16.15 26.78
CA ALA A 46 -5.56 17.16 25.88
C ALA A 46 -4.63 18.13 26.61
N VAL A 47 -5.03 18.59 27.80
CA VAL A 47 -4.20 19.45 28.66
C VAL A 47 -2.91 18.74 29.07
N SER A 48 -2.99 17.49 29.54
CA SER A 48 -1.81 16.72 29.90
C SER A 48 -0.86 16.51 28.72
N LYS A 49 -1.38 16.22 27.51
CA LYS A 49 -0.58 16.10 26.27
C LYS A 49 0.16 17.38 25.93
N ASN A 50 -0.48 18.54 26.10
CA ASN A 50 0.16 19.82 25.85
C ASN A 50 1.23 20.16 26.90
N LYS A 51 0.98 19.82 28.17
CA LYS A 51 1.95 20.00 29.26
C LYS A 51 3.12 19.01 29.21
N ASP A 52 2.96 17.87 28.53
CA ASP A 52 4.01 16.87 28.37
C ASP A 52 5.28 17.44 27.70
N LYS A 53 5.12 18.37 26.75
CA LYS A 53 6.23 19.08 26.11
C LYS A 53 7.13 19.85 27.09
N LEU A 54 6.60 20.17 28.27
CA LEU A 54 7.30 20.86 29.36
C LEU A 54 7.73 19.90 30.48
N GLY A 55 7.58 18.59 30.29
CA GLY A 55 7.83 17.57 31.32
C GLY A 55 6.81 17.57 32.46
N LYS A 56 5.63 18.19 32.26
CA LYS A 56 4.63 18.43 33.31
C LYS A 56 3.28 17.77 33.01
N SER A 57 3.29 16.64 32.31
CA SER A 57 2.06 15.90 31.97
C SER A 57 1.33 15.35 33.21
N GLY A 58 2.07 15.07 34.29
CA GLY A 58 1.53 14.45 35.51
C GLY A 58 1.28 12.94 35.33
N TYR A 59 2.02 12.31 34.42
CA TYR A 59 2.01 10.87 34.16
C TYR A 59 3.41 10.31 34.43
N GLU A 60 3.45 9.17 35.10
CA GLU A 60 4.67 8.36 35.25
C GLU A 60 4.95 7.55 33.99
N PHE A 61 6.20 7.11 33.82
CA PHE A 61 6.56 6.22 32.70
C PHE A 61 5.73 4.93 32.73
N ASN A 62 5.23 4.53 31.56
CA ASN A 62 4.26 3.43 31.35
C ASN A 62 2.90 3.61 32.06
N GLU A 63 2.59 4.79 32.58
CA GLU A 63 1.26 5.06 33.11
C GLU A 63 0.22 5.12 31.98
N ILE A 64 -0.93 4.48 32.22
CA ILE A 64 -2.09 4.51 31.32
C ILE A 64 -3.29 5.04 32.07
N ARG A 65 -3.98 6.00 31.46
CA ARG A 65 -5.31 6.43 31.87
C ARG A 65 -6.29 6.21 30.75
N VAL A 66 -7.44 5.63 31.08
CA VAL A 66 -8.53 5.35 30.16
C VAL A 66 -9.76 6.10 30.65
N ILE A 67 -10.32 6.94 29.79
CA ILE A 67 -11.53 7.71 30.06
C ILE A 67 -12.54 7.35 28.98
N PRO A 68 -13.62 6.63 29.31
CA PRO A 68 -14.69 6.38 28.35
C PRO A 68 -15.43 7.69 28.02
N THR A 69 -16.01 7.77 26.84
CA THR A 69 -17.00 8.80 26.50
C THR A 69 -18.24 8.68 27.38
N ALA A 70 -19.06 9.72 27.45
CA ALA A 70 -20.25 9.74 28.32
C ALA A 70 -21.26 8.61 28.03
N ASP A 71 -21.30 8.15 26.77
CA ASP A 71 -22.11 7.01 26.31
C ASP A 71 -21.40 5.66 26.46
N ASN A 72 -20.17 5.65 26.99
CA ASN A 72 -19.34 4.47 27.24
C ASN A 72 -19.04 3.63 25.97
N GLN A 73 -18.99 4.29 24.81
CA GLN A 73 -18.80 3.66 23.50
C GLN A 73 -17.39 3.81 22.94
N VAL A 74 -16.69 4.89 23.28
CA VAL A 74 -15.33 5.13 22.83
C VAL A 74 -14.43 5.33 24.04
N ASN A 75 -13.34 4.58 24.10
CA ASN A 75 -12.32 4.75 25.11
C ASN A 75 -11.28 5.74 24.63
N GLN A 76 -11.01 6.76 25.44
CA GLN A 76 -9.97 7.75 25.20
C GLN A 76 -8.82 7.44 26.14
N ILE A 77 -7.67 7.14 25.56
CA ILE A 77 -6.55 6.54 26.28
C ILE A 77 -5.37 7.51 26.21
N ALA A 78 -4.74 7.74 27.34
CA ALA A 78 -3.44 8.40 27.41
C ALA A 78 -2.43 7.40 27.95
N TRP A 79 -1.32 7.24 27.22
CA TRP A 79 -0.22 6.36 27.60
C TRP A 79 1.10 7.11 27.57
N LYS A 80 1.82 7.06 28.68
CA LYS A 80 3.11 7.74 28.81
C LYS A 80 4.24 6.78 28.50
N ASP A 81 4.89 7.01 27.37
CA ASP A 81 6.22 6.46 27.06
C ASP A 81 7.26 7.60 27.23
N ASN A 82 8.30 7.65 26.38
CA ASN A 82 9.16 8.82 26.20
C ASN A 82 8.34 10.11 26.03
N ALA A 83 7.23 10.05 25.28
CA ALA A 83 6.23 11.10 25.17
C ALA A 83 4.84 10.58 25.58
N LEU A 84 3.97 11.47 26.06
CA LEU A 84 2.57 11.13 26.30
C LEU A 84 1.86 10.95 24.97
N VAL A 85 1.33 9.77 24.65
CA VAL A 85 0.60 9.48 23.41
C VAL A 85 -0.89 9.33 23.73
N LEU A 86 -1.74 9.89 22.86
CA LEU A 86 -3.18 9.77 22.99
C LEU A 86 -3.71 8.77 21.96
N PHE A 87 -4.68 7.96 22.37
CA PHE A 87 -5.36 7.00 21.54
C PHE A 87 -6.87 7.09 21.73
N MET A 88 -7.60 6.63 20.73
CA MET A 88 -9.02 6.28 20.83
C MET A 88 -9.20 4.83 20.43
N SER A 89 -10.12 4.13 21.10
CA SER A 89 -10.49 2.76 20.74
C SER A 89 -11.95 2.48 21.02
N THR A 90 -12.63 1.79 20.09
CA THR A 90 -13.98 1.24 20.31
C THR A 90 -13.94 -0.20 20.82
N VAL A 91 -12.78 -0.85 20.74
CA VAL A 91 -12.58 -2.24 21.18
C VAL A 91 -11.96 -2.23 22.57
N PHE A 92 -12.57 -2.98 23.49
CA PHE A 92 -12.07 -3.15 24.85
C PHE A 92 -11.86 -4.63 25.13
N LYS A 93 -10.59 -5.04 25.18
CA LYS A 93 -10.21 -6.36 25.68
C LYS A 93 -9.99 -6.24 27.19
N ARG A 94 -10.50 -7.21 27.95
CA ARG A 94 -10.62 -7.17 29.42
C ARG A 94 -9.27 -7.11 30.16
N ASN A 95 -8.14 -7.17 29.46
CA ASN A 95 -6.86 -7.60 30.01
C ASN A 95 -5.66 -6.78 29.49
N GLU A 96 -5.73 -5.46 29.30
CA GLU A 96 -4.65 -4.78 28.57
C GLU A 96 -4.23 -3.43 29.16
N ARG A 97 -3.12 -3.45 29.91
CA ARG A 97 -2.30 -2.26 30.20
C ARG A 97 -1.07 -2.15 29.28
N ILE A 98 -0.90 -2.95 28.23
CA ILE A 98 0.28 -2.87 27.34
C ILE A 98 -0.05 -3.25 25.88
N GLU A 99 -1.05 -4.10 25.63
CA GLU A 99 -1.25 -4.69 24.29
C GLU A 99 -1.77 -3.71 23.22
N PHE A 100 -2.55 -2.68 23.56
CA PHE A 100 -3.13 -1.78 22.54
C PHE A 100 -2.07 -1.03 21.71
N ALA A 101 -0.93 -0.64 22.31
CA ALA A 101 0.15 0.06 21.60
C ALA A 101 0.93 -0.90 20.70
N ALA A 102 1.15 -2.13 21.16
CA ALA A 102 1.80 -3.18 20.37
C ALA A 102 0.92 -3.62 19.19
N GLU A 103 -0.38 -3.83 19.44
CA GLU A 103 -1.38 -4.17 18.40
C GLU A 103 -1.46 -3.05 17.37
N TYR A 104 -1.55 -1.78 17.80
CA TYR A 104 -1.50 -0.63 16.90
C TYR A 104 -0.24 -0.62 16.04
N ASN A 105 0.95 -0.75 16.64
CA ASN A 105 2.22 -0.73 15.88
C ASN A 105 2.33 -1.89 14.87
N ASN A 106 1.77 -3.06 15.18
CA ASN A 106 1.79 -4.21 14.27
C ASN A 106 0.88 -3.99 13.05
N GLU A 107 -0.26 -3.33 13.24
CA GLU A 107 -1.31 -3.20 12.22
C GLU A 107 -1.27 -1.86 11.45
N MET A 108 -0.61 -0.83 11.97
CA MET A 108 -0.65 0.52 11.38
C MET A 108 0.19 0.72 10.12
N ASN A 109 1.05 -0.24 9.79
CA ASN A 109 2.03 -0.08 8.71
C ASN A 109 1.58 -0.72 7.38
N HIS A 110 0.33 -1.18 7.27
CA HIS A 110 -0.13 -1.87 6.06
C HIS A 110 -0.18 -0.98 4.82
N VAL A 111 -0.61 0.29 4.97
CA VAL A 111 -0.62 1.25 3.86
C VAL A 111 0.80 1.58 3.41
N ASP A 112 1.70 1.84 4.36
CA ASP A 112 3.11 2.15 4.07
C ASP A 112 3.82 0.98 3.40
N ARG A 113 3.55 -0.27 3.84
CA ARG A 113 4.05 -1.48 3.17
C ARG A 113 3.58 -1.55 1.72
N GLY A 114 2.31 -1.24 1.46
CA GLY A 114 1.76 -1.21 0.10
C GLY A 114 2.45 -0.16 -0.79
N ASP A 115 2.68 1.04 -0.25
CA ASP A 115 3.43 2.10 -0.94
C ASP A 115 4.89 1.71 -1.19
N GLN A 116 5.54 1.11 -0.20
CA GLN A 116 6.91 0.61 -0.32
C GLN A 116 7.03 -0.46 -1.40
N LEU A 117 6.12 -1.44 -1.45
CA LEU A 117 6.10 -2.46 -2.50
C LEU A 117 5.93 -1.87 -3.90
N ARG A 118 5.25 -0.72 -3.99
CA ARG A 118 5.00 -0.02 -5.24
C ARG A 118 6.20 0.78 -5.73
N SER A 119 6.92 1.43 -4.81
CA SER A 119 8.05 2.29 -5.14
C SER A 119 9.28 1.52 -5.65
N TYR A 120 9.51 0.28 -5.19
CA TYR A 120 10.70 -0.49 -5.57
C TYR A 120 10.79 -0.85 -7.07
N HIS A 121 9.66 -0.98 -7.75
CA HIS A 121 9.60 -1.42 -9.15
C HIS A 121 8.78 -0.48 -10.01
N SER A 122 8.74 0.81 -9.62
CA SER A 122 7.96 1.82 -10.30
C SER A 122 8.38 2.02 -11.76
N TYR A 123 7.39 2.28 -12.60
CA TYR A 123 7.56 2.62 -14.00
C TYR A 123 8.27 3.97 -14.19
N ASP A 124 9.56 3.96 -14.57
CA ASP A 124 10.41 5.16 -14.73
C ASP A 124 10.27 5.82 -16.10
N HIS A 125 9.06 6.22 -16.49
CA HIS A 125 8.85 7.00 -17.70
C HIS A 125 8.50 8.46 -17.41
N PRO A 126 9.19 9.44 -18.05
CA PRO A 126 8.85 10.85 -17.89
C PRO A 126 7.44 11.14 -18.42
N VAL A 127 6.49 11.42 -17.53
CA VAL A 127 5.16 11.92 -17.90
C VAL A 127 5.25 13.41 -18.15
N ARG A 128 5.18 13.82 -19.42
CA ARG A 128 5.33 15.23 -19.81
C ARG A 128 4.01 15.99 -19.94
N ARG A 129 2.85 15.30 -20.05
CA ARG A 129 1.54 15.94 -20.27
C ARG A 129 0.35 15.11 -19.76
N GLY A 130 -0.12 15.40 -18.54
CA GLY A 130 -1.48 15.03 -18.08
C GLY A 130 -1.51 14.31 -16.74
N ALA A 131 -2.23 14.89 -15.77
CA ALA A 131 -2.45 14.28 -14.46
C ALA A 131 -3.08 12.88 -14.55
N TRP A 132 -3.91 12.63 -15.55
CA TRP A 132 -4.52 11.31 -15.78
C TRP A 132 -3.47 10.24 -16.12
N GLN A 133 -2.40 10.57 -16.86
CA GLN A 133 -1.35 9.61 -17.20
C GLN A 133 -0.58 9.17 -15.97
N ALA A 134 -0.30 10.11 -15.05
CA ALA A 134 0.31 9.79 -13.76
C ALA A 134 -0.59 8.87 -12.94
N LEU A 135 -1.89 9.18 -12.84
CA LEU A 135 -2.84 8.35 -12.11
C LEU A 135 -2.99 6.94 -12.72
N THR A 136 -3.10 6.84 -14.04
CA THR A 136 -3.29 5.54 -14.71
C THR A 136 -2.01 4.71 -14.67
N TRP A 137 -0.87 5.27 -15.10
CA TRP A 137 0.33 4.49 -15.35
C TRP A 137 1.26 4.36 -14.15
N HIS A 138 1.36 5.37 -13.29
CA HIS A 138 2.22 5.31 -12.10
C HIS A 138 1.48 4.86 -10.84
N PHE A 139 0.17 5.10 -10.74
CA PHE A 139 -0.58 4.71 -9.56
C PHE A 139 -1.41 3.44 -9.78
N LEU A 140 -2.43 3.48 -10.65
CA LEU A 140 -3.38 2.39 -10.80
C LEU A 140 -2.74 1.12 -11.35
N LEU A 141 -1.92 1.22 -12.41
CA LEU A 141 -1.21 0.07 -12.97
C LEU A 141 -0.31 -0.58 -11.91
N GLU A 142 0.42 0.24 -11.16
CA GLU A 142 1.30 -0.25 -10.11
C GLU A 142 0.54 -0.91 -8.96
N VAL A 143 -0.61 -0.35 -8.56
CA VAL A 143 -1.53 -1.00 -7.59
C VAL A 143 -2.02 -2.35 -8.11
N ILE A 144 -2.40 -2.46 -9.39
CA ILE A 144 -2.82 -3.72 -10.00
C ILE A 144 -1.68 -4.75 -9.98
N LEU A 145 -0.46 -4.34 -10.35
CA LEU A 145 0.71 -5.23 -10.36
C LEU A 145 1.05 -5.72 -8.96
N VAL A 146 1.10 -4.84 -7.95
CA VAL A 146 1.36 -5.22 -6.55
C VAL A 146 0.24 -6.10 -6.00
N ASN A 147 -1.03 -5.76 -6.22
CA ASN A 147 -2.15 -6.57 -5.74
C ASN A 147 -2.16 -7.95 -6.38
N SER A 148 -1.89 -8.05 -7.69
CA SER A 148 -1.78 -9.34 -8.37
C SER A 148 -0.66 -10.20 -7.79
N TYR A 149 0.48 -9.59 -7.45
CA TYR A 149 1.60 -10.27 -6.80
C TYR A 149 1.23 -10.76 -5.40
N VAL A 150 0.59 -9.92 -4.58
CA VAL A 150 0.16 -10.29 -3.22
C VAL A 150 -0.87 -11.42 -3.26
N LEU A 151 -1.84 -11.36 -4.18
CA LEU A 151 -2.83 -12.43 -4.39
C LEU A 151 -2.16 -13.75 -4.79
N GLN A 152 -1.21 -13.68 -5.72
CA GLN A 152 -0.36 -14.80 -6.12
C GLN A 152 0.45 -15.36 -4.93
N LEU A 153 1.03 -14.49 -4.12
CA LEU A 153 1.94 -14.86 -3.05
C LEU A 153 1.22 -15.53 -1.89
N HIS A 154 0.02 -15.06 -1.54
CA HIS A 154 -0.76 -15.55 -0.40
C HIS A 154 -1.90 -16.48 -0.78
N GLY A 155 -2.24 -16.57 -2.06
CA GLY A 155 -3.23 -17.49 -2.58
C GLY A 155 -2.72 -18.93 -2.70
N GLN A 156 -3.56 -19.78 -3.27
CA GLN A 156 -3.24 -21.17 -3.63
C GLN A 156 -3.39 -21.35 -5.15
N PRO A 157 -2.56 -20.69 -5.96
CA PRO A 157 -2.64 -20.79 -7.40
C PRO A 157 -2.23 -22.20 -7.89
N SER A 158 -2.79 -22.63 -9.02
CA SER A 158 -2.41 -23.89 -9.67
C SER A 158 -1.03 -23.82 -10.37
N TRP A 159 -0.45 -22.62 -10.47
CA TRP A 159 0.84 -22.37 -11.09
C TRP A 159 1.95 -22.15 -10.05
N LYS A 160 3.20 -22.12 -10.54
CA LYS A 160 4.38 -21.89 -9.72
C LYS A 160 4.24 -20.62 -8.86
N ARG A 161 4.51 -20.74 -7.56
CA ARG A 161 4.61 -19.58 -6.66
C ARG A 161 5.82 -18.71 -7.02
N TYR A 162 5.61 -17.40 -7.05
CA TYR A 162 6.62 -16.39 -7.35
C TYR A 162 6.83 -15.56 -6.08
N THR A 163 8.06 -15.54 -5.57
CA THR A 163 8.43 -14.77 -4.36
C THR A 163 9.12 -13.45 -4.72
N SER A 164 9.57 -13.28 -5.96
CA SER A 164 10.11 -12.02 -6.48
C SER A 164 9.05 -11.25 -7.25
N GLN A 165 8.89 -9.97 -6.93
CA GLN A 165 8.04 -9.08 -7.71
C GLN A 165 8.55 -8.89 -9.14
N VAL A 166 9.87 -8.86 -9.33
CA VAL A 166 10.48 -8.72 -10.65
C VAL A 166 10.11 -9.90 -11.53
N GLU A 167 10.32 -11.13 -11.03
CA GLU A 167 9.98 -12.35 -11.79
C GLU A 167 8.49 -12.44 -12.08
N TRP A 168 7.64 -12.02 -11.13
CA TRP A 168 6.19 -11.98 -11.34
C TRP A 168 5.78 -10.99 -12.43
N ARG A 169 6.34 -9.77 -12.40
CA ARG A 169 6.09 -8.75 -13.41
C ARG A 169 6.59 -9.20 -14.78
N GLU A 170 7.79 -9.75 -14.87
CA GLU A 170 8.35 -10.32 -16.11
C GLU A 170 7.46 -11.42 -16.67
N ARG A 171 6.94 -12.31 -15.82
CA ARG A 171 6.00 -13.35 -16.24
C ARG A 171 4.75 -12.75 -16.85
N LEU A 172 4.12 -11.78 -16.17
CA LEU A 172 2.91 -11.10 -16.66
C LEU A 172 3.17 -10.39 -17.99
N TYR A 173 4.25 -9.63 -18.09
CA TYR A 173 4.62 -8.95 -19.33
C TYR A 173 4.79 -9.94 -20.47
N ASN A 174 5.56 -11.02 -20.26
CA ASN A 174 5.78 -12.02 -21.30
C ASN A 174 4.48 -12.70 -21.76
N ASP A 175 3.56 -13.00 -20.84
CA ASP A 175 2.29 -13.65 -21.19
C ASP A 175 1.36 -12.68 -21.96
N ILE A 176 1.28 -11.41 -21.54
CA ILE A 176 0.55 -10.36 -22.28
C ILE A 176 1.16 -10.18 -23.67
N PHE A 177 2.50 -10.06 -23.74
CA PHE A 177 3.20 -9.91 -25.01
C PHE A 177 2.91 -11.08 -25.94
N LYS A 178 3.02 -12.33 -25.47
CA LYS A 178 2.71 -13.52 -26.30
C LYS A 178 1.27 -13.53 -26.79
N ALA A 179 0.32 -13.18 -25.93
CA ALA A 179 -1.11 -13.18 -26.28
C ALA A 179 -1.43 -12.16 -27.39
N PHE A 180 -0.85 -10.95 -27.31
CA PHE A 180 -1.16 -9.86 -28.25
C PHE A 180 -0.06 -9.61 -29.28
N HIS A 181 0.97 -10.46 -29.35
CA HIS A 181 2.11 -10.30 -30.25
C HIS A 181 1.67 -10.24 -31.72
N HIS A 182 0.73 -11.11 -32.10
CA HIS A 182 0.27 -11.26 -33.47
C HIS A 182 -0.57 -10.08 -33.98
N ASP A 183 -1.21 -9.32 -33.08
CA ASP A 183 -2.08 -8.19 -33.42
C ASP A 183 -1.33 -6.86 -33.57
N SER A 184 -0.01 -6.86 -33.30
CA SER A 184 0.85 -5.68 -33.34
C SER A 184 1.24 -5.29 -34.77
N GLN A 185 0.46 -4.39 -35.39
CA GLN A 185 0.72 -3.86 -36.75
C GLN A 185 2.11 -3.20 -36.89
N SER A 186 2.59 -2.54 -35.84
CA SER A 186 3.88 -1.84 -35.82
C SER A 186 5.07 -2.79 -35.96
N ARG A 187 5.00 -3.99 -35.37
CA ARG A 187 6.08 -4.98 -35.45
C ARG A 187 5.96 -5.90 -36.67
N GLN A 188 4.75 -6.21 -37.15
CA GLN A 188 4.59 -6.85 -38.46
C GLN A 188 5.30 -6.05 -39.56
N ARG A 189 5.20 -4.71 -39.50
CA ARG A 189 5.92 -3.80 -40.41
C ARG A 189 7.45 -3.90 -40.25
N CYS A 190 7.96 -3.95 -39.02
CA CYS A 190 9.39 -4.07 -38.73
C CYS A 190 9.97 -5.43 -39.16
N GLU A 191 9.26 -6.53 -38.89
CA GLU A 191 9.66 -7.88 -39.32
C GLU A 191 9.64 -8.02 -40.84
N ARG A 192 8.65 -7.41 -41.51
CA ARG A 192 8.58 -7.37 -42.98
C ARG A 192 9.78 -6.63 -43.56
N GLN A 193 10.13 -5.47 -43.00
CA GLN A 193 11.32 -4.70 -43.37
C GLN A 193 12.62 -5.48 -43.13
N GLN A 194 12.74 -6.23 -42.03
CA GLN A 194 13.91 -7.06 -41.76
C GLN A 194 14.03 -8.25 -42.73
N LYS A 195 12.91 -8.88 -43.09
CA LYS A 195 12.88 -9.96 -44.10
C LYS A 195 13.25 -9.44 -45.48
N GLU A 196 12.72 -8.28 -45.87
CA GLU A 196 13.04 -7.61 -47.14
C GLU A 196 14.53 -7.22 -47.20
N ALA A 197 15.08 -6.67 -46.12
CA ALA A 197 16.50 -6.33 -46.04
C ALA A 197 17.43 -7.56 -46.14
N LYS A 198 17.07 -8.67 -45.48
CA LYS A 198 17.83 -9.93 -45.58
C LYS A 198 17.76 -10.53 -47.00
N ALA A 199 16.60 -10.49 -47.65
CA ALA A 199 16.45 -10.96 -49.02
C ALA A 199 17.28 -10.13 -50.00
N ALA A 200 17.26 -8.80 -49.86
CA ALA A 200 18.08 -7.91 -50.67
C ALA A 200 19.59 -8.17 -50.49
N ALA A 201 20.05 -8.39 -49.26
CA ALA A 201 21.44 -8.74 -48.97
C ALA A 201 21.86 -10.07 -49.62
N ALA A 202 21.00 -11.08 -49.58
CA ALA A 202 21.27 -12.38 -50.21
C ALA A 202 21.36 -12.29 -51.74
N ILE A 203 20.50 -11.47 -52.37
CA ILE A 203 20.55 -11.22 -53.82
C ILE A 203 21.84 -10.50 -54.19
N MET A 204 22.22 -9.47 -53.42
CA MET A 204 23.45 -8.72 -53.65
C MET A 204 24.70 -9.60 -53.53
N GLU A 205 24.73 -10.51 -52.57
CA GLU A 205 25.84 -11.46 -52.39
C GLU A 205 25.90 -12.48 -53.54
N GLY A 206 24.75 -13.02 -53.97
CA GLY A 206 24.68 -13.89 -55.14
C GLY A 206 25.16 -13.22 -56.43
N MET A 207 24.76 -11.97 -56.67
CA MET A 207 25.25 -11.18 -57.83
C MET A 207 26.74 -10.84 -57.74
N ARG A 208 27.33 -10.83 -56.54
CA ARG A 208 28.76 -10.63 -56.33
C ARG A 208 29.55 -11.89 -56.66
N GLN A 209 29.04 -13.06 -56.25
CA GLN A 209 29.64 -14.36 -56.55
C GLN A 209 29.56 -14.72 -58.03
N VAL A 210 28.47 -14.39 -58.73
CA VAL A 210 28.38 -14.57 -60.19
C VAL A 210 29.42 -13.70 -60.91
N ARG A 211 29.56 -12.42 -60.54
CA ARG A 211 30.59 -11.54 -61.12
C ARG A 211 32.04 -11.93 -60.83
N CYS A 212 32.30 -12.67 -59.76
CA CYS A 212 33.64 -13.21 -59.47
C CYS A 212 33.96 -14.51 -60.21
N ASN A 213 32.95 -15.22 -60.74
CA ASN A 213 33.12 -16.46 -61.49
C ASN A 213 33.22 -16.25 -63.01
N ASP A 214 32.94 -15.03 -63.50
CA ASP A 214 33.04 -14.63 -64.91
C ASP A 214 34.38 -13.91 -65.26
N LEU A 215 35.40 -14.02 -64.38
CA LEU A 215 36.80 -13.59 -64.58
C LEU A 215 37.73 -14.80 -64.49
#